data_AF-A0AAU5UEN1-F1
#
_entry.id   AF-A0AAU5UEN1-F1
#
_cell.length_a   1.000
_cell.length_b   1.000
_cell.length_c   1.000
_cell.angle_alpha   90.00
_cell.angle_beta   90.00
_cell.angle_gamma   90.00
#
_symmetry.space_group_name_H-M   'P 1'
#
loop_
_entity.id
_entity.type
_entity.pdbx_description
1 polymer ?
#
loop_
_entity_poly.entity_id
_entity_poly.type
_entity_poly.pdbx_seq_one_letter_code
_entity_poly.pdbx_strand_id
1 'polypeptide(L)'
;MTVLAIPSSRDGHGLFGGKKRLEKEVERLRALVEQLGGMDALTIASETDRLRTELQMVRSEVESARLDVSNAVTELAAVRSSIIETNEVASLQEVGLYEYSHPLEDAVAYKARLTELKDRYKVLARGDGAVTATTTWQVNNSARAGAKMVREVSKLMLRAYNAEADNCVRTVRPHRRATSVERLSKARDTIARLGQSMSIRISEDYHALRVEEVLLTADYLSKVEEEKERIRAQREQQREEETARREFEREKARLLKERSHYETALSRVRASGDAAAIEKLEAQIAEIESSITGVEQREANIRAGYVYIISNVGSFGQNMIKIGMTRRLDPLDRVRELGDASVPFRFDVHAVIFSEDAVGLEGALHAAFAEHRVNKVNLRREYFYATPAEVRDELAKIAGQHLLEYHDIPEALEWRASGGKAAVDSEQFVG
;
A
#
# COMPACT_ATOMS: atom_id res chain seq x y z
N MET A 1 19.63 -25.04 53.06
CA MET A 1 19.41 -24.96 54.53
C MET A 1 17.92 -25.16 54.73
N THR A 2 17.46 -26.33 55.16
CA THR A 2 17.50 -26.76 56.56
C THR A 2 17.70 -28.28 56.66
N VAL A 3 18.51 -28.68 57.64
CA VAL A 3 19.06 -30.02 57.85
C VAL A 3 18.03 -30.97 58.47
N LEU A 4 17.90 -32.17 57.89
CA LEU A 4 17.17 -33.33 58.42
C LEU A 4 17.91 -33.91 59.63
N ALA A 5 17.23 -34.00 60.78
CA ALA A 5 17.71 -34.76 61.93
C ALA A 5 16.94 -36.10 62.01
N ILE A 6 17.67 -37.19 61.87
CA ILE A 6 17.23 -38.56 62.16
C ILE A 6 17.63 -38.88 63.60
N PRO A 7 16.74 -39.35 64.48
CA PRO A 7 17.17 -40.03 65.69
C PRO A 7 17.33 -41.52 65.41
N SER A 8 18.54 -41.99 65.67
CA SER A 8 18.94 -43.39 65.70
C SER A 8 18.40 -44.06 66.97
N SER A 9 17.80 -45.25 66.84
CA SER A 9 17.72 -46.23 67.93
C SER A 9 18.19 -47.60 67.44
N ARG A 10 19.49 -47.82 67.60
CA ARG A 10 20.12 -49.12 67.90
C ARG A 10 20.00 -49.34 69.41
N ASP A 11 19.83 -50.51 70.01
CA ASP A 11 19.93 -51.91 69.61
C ASP A 11 19.17 -52.75 70.64
N GLY A 12 18.86 -54.00 70.30
CA GLY A 12 18.42 -54.99 71.30
C GLY A 12 17.85 -56.28 70.72
N HIS A 13 18.60 -56.96 69.85
CA HIS A 13 18.26 -58.31 69.37
C HIS A 13 18.37 -59.34 70.51
N GLY A 14 17.24 -59.69 71.12
CA GLY A 14 17.08 -60.95 71.85
C GLY A 14 16.65 -62.07 70.91
N LEU A 15 17.28 -63.25 71.01
CA LEU A 15 16.97 -64.48 70.27
C LEU A 15 15.48 -64.94 70.34
N PHE A 16 14.65 -64.30 71.17
CA PHE A 16 13.20 -64.50 71.27
C PHE A 16 12.36 -63.67 70.29
N GLY A 17 12.93 -62.64 69.64
CA GLY A 17 12.20 -61.76 68.72
C GLY A 17 11.92 -62.37 67.35
N GLY A 18 12.86 -63.17 66.83
CA GLY A 18 12.68 -63.91 65.56
C GLY A 18 11.58 -64.96 65.66
N LYS A 19 11.55 -65.70 66.78
CA LYS A 19 10.52 -66.72 67.05
C LYS A 19 9.13 -66.08 67.20
N LYS A 20 8.99 -65.00 67.98
CA LYS A 20 7.72 -64.27 68.10
C LYS A 20 7.24 -63.64 66.78
N ARG A 21 8.17 -63.19 65.92
CA ARG A 21 7.84 -62.61 64.62
C ARG A 21 7.40 -63.69 63.63
N LEU A 22 8.06 -64.85 63.65
CA LEU A 22 7.65 -66.02 62.87
C LEU A 22 6.33 -66.61 63.40
N GLU A 23 6.11 -66.66 64.71
CA GLU A 23 4.82 -67.08 65.30
C GLU A 23 3.70 -66.14 64.89
N LYS A 24 3.89 -64.82 64.96
CA LYS A 24 2.90 -63.84 64.46
C LYS A 24 2.66 -63.95 62.97
N GLU A 25 3.69 -64.20 62.16
CA GLU A 25 3.51 -64.34 60.71
C GLU A 25 2.83 -65.68 60.36
N VAL A 26 3.15 -66.76 61.07
CA VAL A 26 2.47 -68.05 60.95
C VAL A 26 1.02 -67.95 61.40
N GLU A 27 0.73 -67.19 62.45
CA GLU A 27 -0.64 -66.97 62.95
C GLU A 27 -1.44 -66.10 61.99
N ARG A 28 -0.81 -65.08 61.38
CA ARG A 28 -1.39 -64.29 60.29
C ARG A 28 -1.66 -65.13 59.04
N LEU A 29 -0.70 -65.98 58.65
CA LEU A 29 -0.84 -66.86 57.49
C LEU A 29 -1.87 -67.97 57.73
N ARG A 30 -1.96 -68.51 58.95
CA ARG A 30 -3.00 -69.46 59.34
C ARG A 30 -4.38 -68.82 59.36
N ALA A 31 -4.52 -67.61 59.91
CA ALA A 31 -5.77 -66.86 59.85
C ALA A 31 -6.18 -66.56 58.41
N LEU A 32 -5.22 -66.26 57.52
CA LEU A 32 -5.48 -66.06 56.10
C LEU A 32 -5.90 -67.35 55.40
N VAL A 33 -5.26 -68.48 55.73
CA VAL A 33 -5.61 -69.81 55.20
C VAL A 33 -6.96 -70.29 55.74
N GLU A 34 -7.34 -69.94 56.97
CA GLU A 34 -8.65 -70.28 57.57
C GLU A 34 -9.77 -69.40 56.99
N GLN A 35 -9.47 -68.12 56.73
CA GLN A 35 -10.36 -67.19 56.04
C GLN A 35 -10.57 -67.59 54.56
N LEU A 36 -9.54 -68.13 53.89
CA LEU A 36 -9.62 -68.60 52.50
C LEU A 36 -10.06 -70.07 52.36
N GLY A 37 -9.83 -70.90 53.38
CA GLY A 37 -10.10 -72.34 53.38
C GLY A 37 -11.48 -72.73 53.93
N GLY A 38 -12.17 -71.81 54.62
CA GLY A 38 -13.55 -71.99 55.11
C GLY A 38 -14.64 -71.47 54.18
N MET A 39 -14.28 -70.84 53.06
CA MET A 39 -15.23 -70.40 52.05
C MET A 39 -15.33 -71.47 50.95
N ASP A 40 -16.55 -71.90 50.62
CA ASP A 40 -16.76 -72.71 49.42
C ASP A 40 -16.29 -71.90 48.19
N ALA A 41 -15.80 -72.59 47.16
CA ALA A 41 -15.26 -71.96 45.94
C ALA A 41 -16.26 -70.95 45.32
N LEU A 42 -17.56 -71.18 45.54
CA LEU A 42 -18.64 -70.30 45.14
C LEU A 42 -18.66 -68.94 45.86
N THR A 43 -18.37 -68.89 47.17
CA THR A 43 -18.36 -67.65 47.97
C THR A 43 -17.14 -66.79 47.63
N ILE A 44 -15.98 -67.42 47.40
CA ILE A 44 -14.79 -66.73 46.91
C ILE A 44 -15.05 -66.15 45.52
N ALA A 45 -15.71 -66.91 44.63
CA ALA A 45 -16.08 -66.43 43.31
C ALA A 45 -17.03 -65.23 43.37
N SER A 46 -18.07 -65.25 44.22
CA SER A 46 -19.02 -64.14 44.36
C SER A 46 -18.38 -62.87 44.91
N GLU A 47 -17.51 -62.97 45.91
CA GLU A 47 -16.84 -61.80 46.47
C GLU A 47 -15.79 -61.24 45.50
N THR A 48 -15.12 -62.11 44.73
CA THR A 48 -14.21 -61.70 43.65
C THR A 48 -14.96 -60.93 42.56
N ASP A 49 -16.15 -61.38 42.17
CA ASP A 49 -16.97 -60.70 41.15
C ASP A 49 -17.56 -59.39 41.65
N ARG A 50 -17.95 -59.32 42.93
CA ARG A 50 -18.34 -58.06 43.57
C ARG A 50 -17.19 -57.04 43.56
N LEU A 51 -16.01 -57.44 44.03
CA LEU A 51 -14.82 -56.57 44.04
C LEU A 51 -14.38 -56.16 42.63
N ARG A 52 -14.54 -57.05 41.62
CA ARG A 52 -14.31 -56.70 40.21
C ARG A 52 -15.29 -55.64 39.72
N THR A 53 -16.55 -55.75 40.10
CA THR A 53 -17.60 -54.78 39.74
C THR A 53 -17.34 -53.42 40.40
N GLU A 54 -17.03 -53.42 41.71
CA GLU A 54 -16.64 -52.20 42.43
C GLU A 54 -15.38 -51.56 41.82
N LEU A 55 -14.35 -52.38 41.50
CA LEU A 55 -13.13 -51.90 40.84
C LEU A 55 -13.42 -51.31 39.45
N GLN A 56 -14.35 -51.91 38.70
CA GLN A 56 -14.76 -51.39 37.39
C GLN A 56 -15.50 -50.05 37.52
N MET A 57 -16.39 -49.91 38.50
CA MET A 57 -17.06 -48.64 38.79
C MET A 57 -16.06 -47.56 39.18
N VAL A 58 -15.17 -47.83 40.15
CA VAL A 58 -14.15 -46.88 40.58
C VAL A 58 -13.21 -46.52 39.42
N ARG A 59 -12.85 -47.48 38.55
CA ARG A 59 -12.06 -47.16 37.35
C ARG A 59 -12.81 -46.24 36.40
N SER A 60 -14.10 -46.46 36.17
CA SER A 60 -14.91 -45.59 35.32
C SER A 60 -15.06 -44.17 35.90
N GLU A 61 -15.22 -44.06 37.22
CA GLU A 61 -15.27 -42.78 37.94
C GLU A 61 -13.93 -42.05 37.86
N VAL A 62 -12.81 -42.77 38.04
CA VAL A 62 -11.46 -42.20 37.90
C VAL A 62 -11.20 -41.70 36.47
N GLU A 63 -11.62 -42.45 35.45
CA GLU A 63 -11.47 -42.01 34.06
C GLU A 63 -12.37 -40.81 33.73
N SER A 64 -13.60 -40.77 34.24
CA SER A 64 -14.47 -39.59 34.13
C SER A 64 -13.85 -38.37 34.81
N ALA A 65 -13.38 -38.53 36.05
CA ALA A 65 -12.74 -37.45 36.79
C ALA A 65 -11.45 -36.97 36.11
N ARG A 66 -10.68 -37.86 35.48
CA ARG A 66 -9.49 -37.49 34.69
C ARG A 66 -9.87 -36.66 33.47
N LEU A 67 -10.94 -37.02 32.78
CA LEU A 67 -11.46 -36.27 31.65
C LEU A 67 -11.94 -34.88 32.08
N ASP A 68 -12.69 -34.79 33.18
CA ASP A 68 -13.18 -33.54 33.74
C ASP A 68 -12.02 -32.62 34.16
N VAL A 69 -10.99 -33.16 34.81
CA VAL A 69 -9.77 -32.41 35.14
C VAL A 69 -9.06 -31.93 33.88
N SER A 70 -8.94 -32.77 32.85
CA SER A 70 -8.34 -32.38 31.58
C SER A 70 -9.10 -31.22 30.92
N ASN A 71 -10.43 -31.29 30.89
CA ASN A 71 -11.30 -30.24 30.34
C ASN A 71 -11.21 -28.94 31.16
N ALA A 72 -11.23 -29.04 32.49
CA ALA A 72 -11.07 -27.87 33.34
C ALA A 72 -9.70 -27.20 33.16
N VAL A 73 -8.64 -27.98 32.94
CA VAL A 73 -7.30 -27.45 32.66
C VAL A 73 -7.24 -26.72 31.32
N THR A 74 -7.85 -27.27 30.27
CA THR A 74 -7.89 -26.60 28.94
C THR A 74 -8.73 -25.32 28.97
N GLU A 75 -9.90 -25.34 29.62
CA GLU A 75 -10.73 -24.14 29.82
C GLU A 75 -9.99 -23.07 30.63
N LEU A 76 -9.34 -23.46 31.72
CA LEU A 76 -8.56 -22.55 32.55
C LEU A 76 -7.38 -21.94 31.79
N ALA A 77 -6.74 -22.70 30.90
CA ALA A 77 -5.70 -22.18 30.00
C ALA A 77 -6.28 -21.13 29.01
N ALA A 78 -7.43 -21.42 28.39
CA ALA A 78 -8.09 -20.51 27.46
C ALA A 78 -8.53 -19.20 28.14
N VAL A 79 -9.16 -19.29 29.32
CA VAL A 79 -9.58 -18.11 30.09
C VAL A 79 -8.38 -17.28 30.53
N ARG A 80 -7.30 -17.91 30.98
CA ARG A 80 -6.06 -17.18 31.33
C ARG A 80 -5.47 -16.44 30.13
N SER A 81 -5.46 -17.07 28.95
CA SER A 81 -4.99 -16.41 27.71
C SER A 81 -5.81 -15.15 27.40
N SER A 82 -7.14 -15.26 27.45
CA SER A 82 -8.04 -14.12 27.20
C SER A 82 -7.86 -12.98 28.22
N ILE A 83 -7.66 -13.31 29.50
CA ILE A 83 -7.37 -12.31 30.55
C ILE A 83 -6.04 -11.60 30.28
N ILE A 84 -5.01 -12.33 29.87
CA ILE A 84 -3.71 -11.75 29.52
C ILE A 84 -3.87 -10.77 28.35
N GLU A 85 -4.52 -11.19 27.26
CA GLU A 85 -4.80 -10.33 26.10
C GLU A 85 -5.58 -9.05 26.50
N THR A 86 -6.62 -9.20 27.33
CA THR A 86 -7.43 -8.07 27.80
C THR A 86 -6.61 -7.10 28.64
N ASN A 87 -5.77 -7.61 29.55
CA ASN A 87 -4.89 -6.78 30.38
C ASN A 87 -3.80 -6.07 29.55
N GLU A 88 -3.30 -6.74 28.50
CA GLU A 88 -2.36 -6.12 27.55
C GLU A 88 -3.00 -4.95 26.81
N VAL A 89 -4.22 -5.15 26.28
CA VAL A 89 -4.97 -4.09 25.60
C VAL A 89 -5.25 -2.93 26.56
N ALA A 90 -5.69 -3.20 27.78
CA ALA A 90 -5.94 -2.18 28.80
C ALA A 90 -4.67 -1.37 29.12
N SER A 91 -3.52 -2.03 29.29
CA SER A 91 -2.24 -1.39 29.59
C SER A 91 -1.77 -0.46 28.46
N LEU A 92 -1.98 -0.84 27.20
CA LEU A 92 -1.67 -0.01 26.04
C LEU A 92 -2.60 1.21 25.94
N GLN A 93 -3.90 1.03 26.20
CA GLN A 93 -4.88 2.12 26.20
C GLN A 93 -4.60 3.16 27.30
N GLU A 94 -4.09 2.73 28.45
CA GLU A 94 -3.70 3.64 29.55
C GLU A 94 -2.62 4.64 29.13
N VAL A 95 -1.68 4.21 28.26
CA VAL A 95 -0.63 5.07 27.67
C VAL A 95 -1.05 5.66 26.32
N GLY A 96 -2.33 5.57 25.94
CA GLY A 96 -2.87 6.21 24.74
C GLY A 96 -2.56 5.49 23.42
N LEU A 97 -2.14 4.24 23.45
CA LEU A 97 -1.99 3.43 22.24
C LEU A 97 -3.30 2.71 21.94
N TYR A 98 -4.02 3.19 20.93
CA TYR A 98 -5.27 2.61 20.47
C TYR A 98 -5.08 1.79 19.20
N GLU A 99 -5.80 0.67 19.09
CA GLU A 99 -5.94 -0.03 17.82
C GLU A 99 -7.03 0.67 17.00
N TYR A 100 -6.59 1.50 16.06
CA TYR A 100 -7.44 2.11 15.03
C TYR A 100 -7.09 1.50 13.68
N SER A 101 -8.03 1.60 12.72
CA SER A 101 -7.77 1.14 11.36
C SER A 101 -6.67 1.97 10.71
N HIS A 102 -5.50 1.38 10.60
CA HIS A 102 -4.32 2.03 10.08
C HIS A 102 -4.37 2.09 8.55
N PRO A 103 -3.95 3.20 7.90
CA PRO A 103 -3.90 3.32 6.44
C PRO A 103 -3.11 2.22 5.69
N LEU A 104 -2.37 1.37 6.41
CA LEU A 104 -1.48 0.34 5.86
C LEU A 104 -2.02 -1.08 6.08
N GLU A 105 -3.19 -1.25 6.74
CA GLU A 105 -3.72 -2.58 7.08
C GLU A 105 -4.02 -3.45 5.85
N ASP A 106 -4.49 -2.82 4.78
CA ASP A 106 -4.80 -3.48 3.51
C ASP A 106 -3.60 -3.53 2.55
N ALA A 107 -2.50 -2.88 2.92
CA ALA A 107 -1.29 -2.79 2.12
C ALA A 107 -0.38 -4.01 2.35
N VAL A 108 -0.59 -5.10 1.61
CA VAL A 108 0.13 -6.38 1.77
C VAL A 108 1.66 -6.20 1.89
N ALA A 109 2.25 -5.35 1.04
CA ALA A 109 3.70 -5.10 1.03
C ALA A 109 4.22 -4.38 2.29
N TYR A 110 3.36 -3.61 2.98
CA TYR A 110 3.71 -2.79 4.15
C TYR A 110 3.24 -3.41 5.46
N LYS A 111 2.29 -4.35 5.40
CA LYS A 111 1.67 -4.98 6.57
C LYS A 111 2.70 -5.63 7.49
N ALA A 112 3.62 -6.43 6.96
CA ALA A 112 4.66 -7.10 7.76
C ALA A 112 5.55 -6.10 8.49
N ARG A 113 5.99 -5.04 7.79
CA ARG A 113 6.85 -3.99 8.38
C ARG A 113 6.10 -3.16 9.42
N LEU A 114 4.84 -2.83 9.17
CA LEU A 114 4.00 -2.16 10.15
C LEU A 114 3.81 -3.01 11.39
N THR A 115 3.51 -4.31 11.25
CA THR A 115 3.36 -5.22 12.40
C THR A 115 4.63 -5.26 13.23
N GLU A 116 5.79 -5.45 12.60
CA GLU A 116 7.10 -5.44 13.29
C GLU A 116 7.34 -4.13 14.05
N LEU A 117 7.04 -2.99 13.41
CA LEU A 117 7.18 -1.67 14.00
C LEU A 117 6.22 -1.49 15.20
N LYS A 118 4.95 -1.91 15.03
CA LYS A 118 3.92 -1.88 16.08
C LYS A 118 4.33 -2.71 17.29
N ASP A 119 4.86 -3.90 17.06
CA ASP A 119 5.32 -4.78 18.13
C ASP A 119 6.49 -4.14 18.89
N ARG A 120 7.46 -3.57 18.18
CA ARG A 120 8.62 -2.89 18.80
C ARG A 120 8.20 -1.72 19.70
N TYR A 121 7.33 -0.81 19.22
CA TYR A 121 6.93 0.30 20.08
C TYR A 121 5.95 -0.15 21.18
N LYS A 122 5.10 -1.16 20.95
CA LYS A 122 4.24 -1.73 22.01
C LYS A 122 5.08 -2.31 23.15
N VAL A 123 6.17 -3.03 22.84
CA VAL A 123 7.11 -3.55 23.85
C VAL A 123 7.73 -2.42 24.66
N LEU A 124 8.21 -1.35 24.00
CA LEU A 124 8.78 -0.19 24.69
C LEU A 124 7.76 0.61 25.50
N ALA A 125 6.48 0.63 25.10
CA ALA A 125 5.42 1.30 25.83
C ALA A 125 4.95 0.51 27.07
N ARG A 126 5.06 -0.82 27.02
CA ARG A 126 4.75 -1.72 28.14
C ARG A 126 5.91 -1.81 29.15
N GLY A 127 7.15 -1.91 28.65
CA GLY A 127 8.35 -1.77 29.48
C GLY A 127 8.55 -0.30 29.84
N ASP A 128 9.28 0.01 30.91
CA ASP A 128 9.61 1.39 31.28
C ASP A 128 10.62 2.06 30.30
N GLY A 129 10.56 1.72 29.00
CA GLY A 129 11.51 2.11 27.96
C GLY A 129 11.04 3.26 27.04
N ALA A 130 9.73 3.54 26.98
CA ALA A 130 9.20 4.66 26.19
C ALA A 130 9.45 6.04 26.83
N VAL A 131 9.58 6.08 28.16
CA VAL A 131 9.81 7.29 28.93
C VAL A 131 11.00 7.11 29.85
N THR A 132 11.90 8.09 29.85
CA THR A 132 13.00 8.20 30.82
C THR A 132 12.63 9.23 31.87
N ALA A 133 12.89 8.95 33.16
CA ALA A 133 12.55 9.83 34.28
C ALA A 133 13.52 9.64 35.47
N THR A 134 13.58 10.63 36.37
CA THR A 134 14.37 10.53 37.61
C THR A 134 13.64 9.67 38.65
N THR A 135 14.36 8.73 39.29
CA THR A 135 13.83 7.83 40.32
C THR A 135 14.09 8.29 41.76
N THR A 136 14.90 9.33 41.97
CA THR A 136 15.33 9.81 43.29
C THR A 136 14.41 10.86 43.91
N TRP A 137 13.31 11.23 43.22
CA TRP A 137 12.39 12.27 43.67
C TRP A 137 11.51 11.79 44.84
N GLN A 138 11.28 12.65 45.83
CA GLN A 138 10.50 12.34 47.02
C GLN A 138 9.31 13.30 47.18
N VAL A 139 8.19 12.78 47.65
CA VAL A 139 7.00 13.56 48.01
C VAL A 139 6.74 13.36 49.49
N ASN A 140 6.67 14.45 50.26
CA ASN A 140 6.45 14.41 51.71
C ASN A 140 7.43 13.44 52.41
N ASN A 141 8.72 13.49 52.05
CA ASN A 141 9.79 12.59 52.53
C ASN A 141 9.57 11.10 52.23
N SER A 142 8.70 10.76 51.26
CA SER A 142 8.46 9.39 50.83
C SER A 142 8.94 9.18 49.40
N ALA A 143 10.01 8.39 49.24
CA ALA A 143 10.51 7.94 47.94
C ALA A 143 9.48 7.06 47.20
N ARG A 144 8.69 6.25 47.94
CA ARG A 144 7.63 5.43 47.33
C ARG A 144 6.51 6.29 46.75
N ALA A 145 6.11 7.36 47.44
CA ALA A 145 5.11 8.30 46.95
C ALA A 145 5.64 9.08 45.73
N GLY A 146 6.90 9.53 45.76
CA GLY A 146 7.55 10.18 44.64
C GLY A 146 7.63 9.29 43.39
N ALA A 147 8.09 8.04 43.54
CA ALA A 147 8.13 7.08 42.45
C ALA A 147 6.73 6.78 41.85
N LYS A 148 5.69 6.73 42.69
CA LYS A 148 4.31 6.57 42.21
C LYS A 148 3.89 7.76 41.34
N MET A 149 4.12 8.98 41.82
CA MET A 149 3.73 10.19 41.10
C MET A 149 4.51 10.36 39.79
N VAL A 150 5.82 10.08 39.78
CA VAL A 150 6.62 10.09 38.53
C VAL A 150 6.06 9.12 37.51
N ARG A 151 5.63 7.91 37.91
CA ARG A 151 4.98 6.95 37.00
C ARG A 151 3.65 7.46 36.45
N GLU A 152 2.80 8.03 37.29
CA GLU A 152 1.50 8.57 36.87
C GLU A 152 1.66 9.74 35.88
N VAL A 153 2.58 10.66 36.16
CA VAL A 153 2.88 11.78 35.25
C VAL A 153 3.54 11.29 33.96
N SER A 154 4.45 10.31 34.04
CA SER A 154 5.08 9.71 32.85
C SER A 154 4.05 9.05 31.94
N LYS A 155 3.08 8.33 32.52
CA LYS A 155 1.97 7.72 31.80
C LYS A 155 1.08 8.76 31.11
N LEU A 156 0.75 9.86 31.81
CA LEU A 156 -0.02 10.95 31.23
C LEU A 156 0.71 11.64 30.06
N MET A 157 2.01 11.90 30.22
CA MET A 157 2.84 12.51 29.18
C MET A 157 3.00 11.59 27.96
N LEU A 158 3.22 10.29 28.18
CA LEU A 158 3.27 9.30 27.10
C LEU A 158 1.95 9.22 26.35
N ARG A 159 0.82 9.26 27.07
CA ARG A 159 -0.52 9.33 26.46
C ARG A 159 -0.71 10.56 25.58
N ALA A 160 -0.27 11.73 26.04
CA ALA A 160 -0.33 12.95 25.25
C ALA A 160 0.56 12.86 23.99
N TYR A 161 1.75 12.30 24.12
CA TYR A 161 2.65 12.05 22.98
C TYR A 161 2.03 11.12 21.95
N ASN A 162 1.47 10.00 22.38
CA ASN A 162 0.88 8.99 21.51
C ASN A 162 -0.34 9.52 20.76
N ALA A 163 -1.16 10.35 21.42
CA ALA A 163 -2.25 11.03 20.75
C ALA A 163 -1.76 11.92 19.59
N GLU A 164 -0.64 12.63 19.76
CA GLU A 164 -0.06 13.44 18.69
C GLU A 164 0.56 12.56 17.59
N ALA A 165 1.22 11.47 17.97
CA ALA A 165 1.80 10.52 17.02
C ALA A 165 0.72 9.89 16.12
N ASP A 166 -0.37 9.40 16.72
CA ASP A 166 -1.51 8.82 15.99
C ASP A 166 -2.17 9.87 15.09
N ASN A 167 -2.29 11.12 15.56
CA ASN A 167 -2.79 12.21 14.74
C ASN A 167 -1.86 12.51 13.54
N CYS A 168 -0.55 12.48 13.74
CA CYS A 168 0.42 12.63 12.66
C CYS A 168 0.27 11.51 11.62
N VAL A 169 0.17 10.25 12.05
CA VAL A 169 -0.04 9.10 11.15
C VAL A 169 -1.36 9.24 10.37
N ARG A 170 -2.45 9.61 11.05
CA ARG A 170 -3.78 9.74 10.41
C ARG A 170 -3.85 10.89 9.41
N THR A 171 -3.12 11.98 9.64
CA THR A 171 -3.21 13.21 8.84
C THR A 171 -2.05 13.41 7.87
N VAL A 172 -1.03 12.54 7.89
CA VAL A 172 0.14 12.69 7.03
C VAL A 172 -0.26 12.73 5.55
N ARG A 173 0.46 13.55 4.80
CA ARG A 173 0.39 13.65 3.35
C ARG A 173 1.80 13.41 2.80
N PRO A 174 1.97 12.71 1.66
CA PRO A 174 3.29 12.41 1.10
C PRO A 174 4.21 13.64 1.03
N HIS A 175 3.70 14.75 0.49
CA HIS A 175 4.43 16.01 0.32
C HIS A 175 4.65 16.81 1.61
N ARG A 176 4.05 16.43 2.75
CA ARG A 176 4.20 17.11 4.05
C ARG A 176 4.79 16.22 5.14
N ARG A 177 5.42 15.11 4.77
CA ARG A 177 6.00 14.16 5.75
C ARG A 177 6.97 14.84 6.72
N ALA A 178 7.80 15.77 6.24
CA ALA A 178 8.73 16.54 7.08
C ALA A 178 7.99 17.38 8.15
N THR A 179 6.88 18.04 7.78
CA THR A 179 6.06 18.81 8.72
C THR A 179 5.41 17.92 9.78
N SER A 180 4.96 16.72 9.42
CA SER A 180 4.42 15.76 10.40
C SER A 180 5.51 15.30 11.39
N VAL A 181 6.72 15.02 10.91
CA VAL A 181 7.87 14.66 11.76
C VAL A 181 8.27 15.81 12.69
N GLU A 182 8.29 17.04 12.17
CA GLU A 182 8.59 18.24 12.96
C GLU A 182 7.54 18.46 14.05
N ARG A 183 6.25 18.27 13.74
CA ARG A 183 5.16 18.36 14.72
C ARG A 183 5.35 17.34 15.85
N LEU A 184 5.65 16.09 15.52
CA LEU A 184 5.90 15.04 16.50
C LEU A 184 7.14 15.34 17.36
N SER A 185 8.19 15.89 16.76
CA SER A 185 9.41 16.33 17.45
C SER A 185 9.11 17.46 18.44
N LYS A 186 8.33 18.47 18.02
CA LYS A 186 7.87 19.57 18.90
C LYS A 186 7.02 19.06 20.08
N ALA A 187 6.22 18.02 19.88
CA ALA A 187 5.46 17.39 20.96
C ALA A 187 6.38 16.73 21.99
N ARG A 188 7.41 16.00 21.52
CA ARG A 188 8.46 15.44 22.38
C ARG A 188 9.20 16.52 23.17
N ASP A 189 9.60 17.61 22.53
CA ASP A 189 10.30 18.73 23.19
C ASP A 189 9.42 19.41 24.24
N THR A 190 8.13 19.59 23.92
CA THR A 190 7.15 20.15 24.85
C THR A 190 6.98 19.27 26.09
N ILE A 191 6.93 17.95 25.91
CA ILE A 191 6.90 17.00 27.03
C ILE A 191 8.17 17.08 27.87
N ALA A 192 9.35 17.12 27.24
CA ALA A 192 10.61 17.24 27.95
C ALA A 192 10.69 18.53 28.78
N ARG A 193 10.17 19.64 28.25
CA ARG A 193 10.09 20.93 28.94
C ARG A 193 9.11 20.90 30.11
N LEU A 194 7.91 20.36 29.93
CA LEU A 194 6.90 20.24 31.01
C LEU A 194 7.33 19.23 32.09
N GLY A 195 8.06 18.19 31.70
CA GLY A 195 8.58 17.13 32.56
C GLY A 195 9.93 17.45 33.23
N GLN A 196 10.51 18.63 33.01
CA GLN A 196 11.89 18.96 33.39
C GLN A 196 12.17 18.75 34.88
N SER A 197 11.23 19.09 35.77
CA SER A 197 11.41 18.95 37.23
C SER A 197 11.58 17.50 37.68
N MET A 198 11.03 16.55 36.93
CA MET A 198 11.11 15.11 37.17
C MET A 198 12.03 14.40 36.18
N SER A 199 12.74 15.18 35.34
CA SER A 199 13.53 14.73 34.19
C SER A 199 12.77 13.77 33.25
N ILE A 200 11.44 13.94 33.11
CA ILE A 200 10.61 13.11 32.25
C ILE A 200 10.85 13.48 30.79
N ARG A 201 11.22 12.49 29.96
CA ARG A 201 11.44 12.66 28.52
C ARG A 201 11.01 11.41 27.77
N ILE A 202 10.45 11.57 26.57
CA ILE A 202 10.26 10.46 25.63
C ILE A 202 11.63 9.98 25.17
N SER A 203 11.86 8.67 25.23
CA SER A 203 13.14 8.06 24.82
C SER A 203 13.39 8.25 23.33
N GLU A 204 14.67 8.29 22.94
CA GLU A 204 15.06 8.46 21.53
C GLU A 204 14.55 7.28 20.69
N ASP A 205 14.75 6.05 21.17
CA ASP A 205 14.33 4.84 20.47
C ASP A 205 12.83 4.82 20.21
N TYR A 206 12.02 5.20 21.20
CA TYR A 206 10.57 5.26 21.05
C TYR A 206 10.15 6.35 20.07
N HIS A 207 10.79 7.52 20.14
CA HIS A 207 10.54 8.62 19.21
C HIS A 207 10.88 8.21 17.77
N ALA A 208 12.04 7.59 17.56
CA ALA A 208 12.48 7.12 16.25
C ALA A 208 11.50 6.11 15.63
N LEU A 209 10.97 5.17 16.41
CA LEU A 209 9.96 4.22 15.95
C LEU A 209 8.66 4.91 15.49
N ARG A 210 8.19 5.91 16.25
CA ARG A 210 6.97 6.66 15.89
C ARG A 210 7.19 7.57 14.68
N VAL A 211 8.40 8.12 14.51
CA VAL A 211 8.79 8.83 13.28
C VAL A 211 8.84 7.88 12.08
N GLU A 212 9.41 6.69 12.25
CA GLU A 212 9.43 5.65 11.21
C GLU A 212 8.01 5.27 10.77
N GLU A 213 7.05 5.15 11.70
CA GLU A 213 5.63 4.89 11.36
C GLU A 213 5.02 5.99 10.49
N VAL A 214 5.26 7.26 10.83
CA VAL A 214 4.76 8.41 10.07
C VAL A 214 5.36 8.42 8.66
N LEU A 215 6.65 8.16 8.53
CA LEU A 215 7.35 8.12 7.24
C LEU A 215 6.88 6.94 6.38
N LEU A 216 6.78 5.74 6.97
CA LEU A 216 6.29 4.54 6.30
C LEU A 216 4.87 4.76 5.73
N THR A 217 4.01 5.41 6.52
CA THR A 217 2.65 5.77 6.09
C THR A 217 2.67 6.76 4.94
N ALA A 218 3.53 7.79 5.00
CA ALA A 218 3.66 8.77 3.92
C ALA A 218 4.15 8.13 2.61
N ASP A 219 5.12 7.23 2.68
CA ASP A 219 5.70 6.57 1.51
C ASP A 219 4.68 5.64 0.83
N TYR A 220 3.89 4.89 1.61
CA TYR A 220 2.77 4.12 1.06
C TYR A 220 1.74 5.00 0.35
N LEU A 221 1.33 6.12 0.98
CA LEU A 221 0.37 7.03 0.38
C LEU A 221 0.90 7.60 -0.95
N SER A 222 2.21 7.87 -1.05
CA SER A 222 2.87 8.24 -2.30
C SER A 222 2.72 7.15 -3.36
N LYS A 223 2.98 5.89 -2.98
CA LYS A 223 2.87 4.75 -3.90
C LYS A 223 1.45 4.50 -4.40
N VAL A 224 0.45 4.69 -3.53
CA VAL A 224 -0.96 4.59 -3.91
C VAL A 224 -1.33 5.68 -4.92
N GLU A 225 -0.86 6.90 -4.71
CA GLU A 225 -1.10 8.02 -5.63
C GLU A 225 -0.41 7.81 -6.98
N GLU A 226 0.85 7.37 -6.98
CA GLU A 226 1.61 6.99 -8.18
C GLU A 226 0.89 5.89 -8.98
N GLU A 227 0.42 4.84 -8.31
CA GLU A 227 -0.29 3.72 -8.95
C GLU A 227 -1.63 4.17 -9.53
N LYS A 228 -2.37 5.00 -8.81
CA LYS A 228 -3.64 5.56 -9.28
C LYS A 228 -3.45 6.42 -10.53
N GLU A 229 -2.42 7.26 -10.57
CA GLU A 229 -2.07 8.04 -11.75
C GLU A 229 -1.60 7.14 -12.91
N ARG A 230 -0.83 6.08 -12.64
CA ARG A 230 -0.44 5.09 -13.64
C ARG A 230 -1.65 4.40 -14.28
N ILE A 231 -2.62 3.95 -13.47
CA ILE A 231 -3.85 3.33 -13.95
C ILE A 231 -4.68 4.31 -14.78
N ARG A 232 -4.80 5.58 -14.34
CA ARG A 232 -5.50 6.63 -15.09
C ARG A 232 -4.87 6.86 -16.45
N ALA A 233 -3.54 7.00 -16.50
CA ALA A 233 -2.80 7.19 -17.74
C ALA A 233 -2.95 6.00 -18.69
N GLN A 234 -2.87 4.76 -18.19
CA GLN A 234 -3.08 3.56 -19.01
C GLN A 234 -4.50 3.52 -19.60
N ARG A 235 -5.52 3.89 -18.83
CA ARG A 235 -6.90 3.95 -19.34
C ARG A 235 -7.09 5.05 -20.39
N GLU A 236 -6.44 6.20 -20.21
CA GLU A 236 -6.48 7.27 -21.21
C GLU A 236 -5.82 6.82 -22.51
N GLN A 237 -4.62 6.25 -22.43
CA GLN A 237 -3.92 5.70 -23.59
C GLN A 237 -4.76 4.62 -24.30
N GLN A 238 -5.34 3.68 -23.55
CA GLN A 238 -6.21 2.64 -24.14
C GLN A 238 -7.42 3.23 -24.87
N ARG A 239 -8.05 4.28 -24.33
CA ARG A 239 -9.18 4.96 -24.99
C ARG A 239 -8.75 5.68 -26.27
N GLU A 240 -7.59 6.32 -26.25
CA GLU A 240 -7.03 6.96 -27.44
C GLU A 240 -6.71 5.92 -28.51
N GLU A 241 -6.05 4.82 -28.14
CA GLU A 241 -5.72 3.72 -29.06
C GLU A 241 -6.97 3.05 -29.64
N GLU A 242 -8.02 2.86 -28.82
CA GLU A 242 -9.30 2.31 -29.28
C GLU A 242 -10.01 3.27 -30.24
N THR A 243 -10.01 4.57 -29.95
CA THR A 243 -10.59 5.60 -30.84
C THR A 243 -9.86 5.63 -32.18
N ALA A 244 -8.52 5.67 -32.16
CA ALA A 244 -7.72 5.62 -33.38
C ALA A 244 -8.03 4.35 -34.20
N ARG A 245 -8.08 3.18 -33.55
CA ARG A 245 -8.44 1.92 -34.22
C ARG A 245 -9.82 1.99 -34.87
N ARG A 246 -10.83 2.51 -34.16
CA ARG A 246 -12.19 2.68 -34.72
C ARG A 246 -12.21 3.64 -35.91
N GLU A 247 -11.37 4.67 -35.92
CA GLU A 247 -11.22 5.56 -37.07
C GLU A 247 -10.61 4.86 -38.27
N PHE A 248 -9.52 4.12 -38.08
CA PHE A 248 -8.92 3.29 -39.13
C PHE A 248 -9.94 2.30 -39.73
N GLU A 249 -10.67 1.58 -38.88
CA GLU A 249 -11.70 0.63 -39.31
C GLU A 249 -12.83 1.32 -40.11
N ARG A 250 -13.30 2.48 -39.65
CA ARG A 250 -14.35 3.25 -40.35
C ARG A 250 -13.87 3.77 -41.69
N GLU A 251 -12.66 4.31 -41.76
CA GLU A 251 -12.10 4.86 -42.98
C GLU A 251 -11.84 3.77 -44.01
N LYS A 252 -11.29 2.63 -43.58
CA LYS A 252 -11.13 1.44 -44.41
C LYS A 252 -12.47 0.96 -44.97
N ALA A 253 -13.51 0.89 -44.13
CA ALA A 253 -14.85 0.50 -44.57
C ALA A 253 -15.44 1.49 -45.59
N ARG A 254 -15.21 2.80 -45.43
CA ARG A 254 -15.61 3.84 -46.37
C ARG A 254 -14.95 3.64 -47.73
N LEU A 255 -13.62 3.49 -47.75
CA LEU A 255 -12.84 3.29 -48.97
C LEU A 255 -13.21 1.98 -49.69
N LEU A 256 -13.43 0.88 -48.94
CA LEU A 256 -13.87 -0.39 -49.53
C LEU A 256 -15.26 -0.28 -50.19
N LYS A 257 -16.18 0.45 -49.55
CA LYS A 257 -17.51 0.71 -50.12
C LYS A 257 -17.41 1.56 -51.38
N GLU A 258 -16.57 2.58 -51.37
CA GLU A 258 -16.31 3.43 -52.53
C GLU A 258 -15.70 2.61 -53.68
N ARG A 259 -14.69 1.78 -53.41
CA ARG A 259 -14.10 0.85 -54.39
C ARG A 259 -15.17 -0.05 -55.02
N SER A 260 -16.03 -0.66 -54.22
CA SER A 260 -17.12 -1.53 -54.71
C SER A 260 -18.13 -0.79 -55.61
N HIS A 261 -18.37 0.50 -55.33
CA HIS A 261 -19.24 1.34 -56.15
C HIS A 261 -18.61 1.59 -57.53
N TYR A 262 -17.34 1.96 -57.57
CA TYR A 262 -16.59 2.16 -58.82
C TYR A 262 -16.40 0.86 -59.60
N GLU A 263 -16.14 -0.28 -58.95
CA GLU A 263 -16.08 -1.60 -59.59
C GLU A 263 -17.40 -1.98 -60.26
N THR A 264 -18.52 -1.69 -59.60
CA THR A 264 -19.87 -1.93 -60.17
C THR A 264 -20.13 -1.02 -61.36
N ALA A 265 -19.75 0.26 -61.27
CA ALA A 265 -19.87 1.21 -62.39
C ALA A 265 -19.00 0.77 -63.58
N LEU A 266 -17.75 0.38 -63.33
CA LEU A 266 -16.81 -0.12 -64.33
C LEU A 266 -17.37 -1.36 -65.04
N SER A 267 -17.96 -2.30 -64.29
CA SER A 267 -18.59 -3.49 -64.87
C SER A 267 -19.73 -3.17 -65.83
N ARG A 268 -20.51 -2.10 -65.56
CA ARG A 268 -21.58 -1.63 -66.46
C ARG A 268 -21.03 -0.95 -67.71
N VAL A 269 -20.01 -0.10 -67.56
CA VAL A 269 -19.40 0.65 -68.68
C VAL A 269 -18.61 -0.28 -69.61
N ARG A 270 -18.00 -1.35 -69.07
CA ARG A 270 -17.36 -2.40 -69.87
C ARG A 270 -18.34 -3.07 -70.84
N ALA A 271 -19.64 -3.15 -70.50
CA ALA A 271 -20.67 -3.68 -71.39
C ALA A 271 -21.06 -2.71 -72.54
N SER A 272 -20.85 -1.40 -72.37
CA SER A 272 -21.12 -0.38 -73.40
C SER A 272 -19.93 -0.08 -74.32
N GLY A 273 -18.72 -0.53 -73.96
CA GLY A 273 -17.53 -0.42 -74.82
C GLY A 273 -16.87 0.97 -74.90
N ASP A 274 -17.19 1.88 -73.98
CA ASP A 274 -16.58 3.21 -73.93
C ASP A 274 -15.21 3.16 -73.24
N ALA A 275 -14.15 3.13 -74.06
CA ALA A 275 -12.76 2.99 -73.60
C ALA A 275 -12.31 4.15 -72.69
N ALA A 276 -12.75 5.39 -72.95
CA ALA A 276 -12.33 6.55 -72.16
C ALA A 276 -12.96 6.54 -70.76
N ALA A 277 -14.23 6.12 -70.66
CA ALA A 277 -14.90 5.96 -69.38
C ALA A 277 -14.34 4.80 -68.54
N ILE A 278 -13.91 3.70 -69.19
CA ILE A 278 -13.22 2.58 -68.54
C ILE A 278 -11.91 3.02 -67.90
N GLU A 279 -11.04 3.70 -68.67
CA GLU A 279 -9.74 4.17 -68.17
C GLU A 279 -9.87 5.10 -66.97
N LYS A 280 -10.84 6.03 -67.02
CA LYS A 280 -11.10 6.95 -65.90
C LYS A 280 -11.54 6.21 -64.63
N LEU A 281 -12.42 5.21 -64.75
CA LEU A 281 -12.90 4.43 -63.60
C LEU A 281 -11.79 3.53 -63.04
N GLU A 282 -10.94 2.96 -63.88
CA GLU A 282 -9.77 2.17 -63.45
C GLU A 282 -8.75 3.04 -62.70
N ALA A 283 -8.49 4.26 -63.17
CA ALA A 283 -7.62 5.21 -62.47
C ALA A 283 -8.16 5.58 -61.07
N GLN A 284 -9.47 5.80 -60.95
CA GLN A 284 -10.12 6.07 -59.66
C GLN A 284 -10.04 4.87 -58.70
N ILE A 285 -10.24 3.65 -59.20
CA ILE A 285 -10.07 2.42 -58.40
C ILE A 285 -8.63 2.30 -57.90
N ALA A 286 -7.63 2.54 -58.76
CA ALA A 286 -6.23 2.47 -58.39
C ALA A 286 -5.85 3.52 -57.31
N GLU A 287 -6.40 4.73 -57.40
CA GLU A 287 -6.22 5.78 -56.39
C GLU A 287 -6.81 5.37 -55.03
N ILE A 288 -8.01 4.75 -55.03
CA ILE A 288 -8.65 4.22 -53.82
C ILE A 288 -7.83 3.05 -53.25
N GLU A 289 -7.30 2.15 -54.08
CA GLU A 289 -6.45 1.03 -53.64
C GLU A 289 -5.14 1.52 -53.00
N SER A 290 -4.52 2.55 -53.57
CA SER A 290 -3.36 3.21 -52.97
C SER A 290 -3.70 3.81 -51.61
N SER A 291 -4.86 4.46 -51.49
CA SER A 291 -5.36 5.03 -50.23
C SER A 291 -5.62 3.95 -49.17
N ILE A 292 -6.24 2.82 -49.54
CA ILE A 292 -6.45 1.68 -48.64
C ILE A 292 -5.10 1.16 -48.13
N THR A 293 -4.14 0.96 -49.04
CA THR A 293 -2.80 0.48 -48.68
C THR A 293 -2.11 1.43 -47.70
N GLY A 294 -2.23 2.75 -47.92
CA GLY A 294 -1.67 3.76 -47.02
C GLY A 294 -2.35 3.80 -45.64
N VAL A 295 -3.65 3.52 -45.55
CA VAL A 295 -4.37 3.35 -44.27
C VAL A 295 -3.89 2.09 -43.54
N GLU A 296 -3.76 0.97 -44.24
CA GLU A 296 -3.29 -0.31 -43.67
C GLU A 296 -1.85 -0.26 -43.18
N GLN A 297 -0.96 0.40 -43.93
CA GLN A 297 0.44 0.59 -43.52
C GLN A 297 0.55 1.43 -42.24
N ARG A 298 -0.27 2.49 -42.12
CA ARG A 298 -0.33 3.33 -40.92
C ARG A 298 -0.94 2.60 -39.74
N GLU A 299 -1.98 1.79 -39.96
CA GLU A 299 -2.58 0.96 -38.92
C GLU A 299 -1.60 -0.10 -38.39
N ALA A 300 -0.82 -0.73 -39.29
CA ALA A 300 0.16 -1.75 -38.94
C ALA A 300 1.39 -1.18 -38.21
N ASN A 301 1.82 0.03 -38.55
CA ASN A 301 2.96 0.67 -37.90
C ASN A 301 2.53 1.39 -36.61
N ILE A 302 2.65 0.71 -35.47
CA ILE A 302 2.32 1.27 -34.14
C ILE A 302 3.19 2.48 -33.74
N ARG A 303 4.33 2.71 -34.41
CA ARG A 303 5.21 3.86 -34.17
C ARG A 303 4.84 5.06 -35.04
N ALA A 304 4.08 4.87 -36.12
CA ALA A 304 3.63 5.94 -36.99
C ALA A 304 2.52 6.76 -36.34
N GLY A 305 2.50 8.05 -36.66
CA GLY A 305 1.47 8.97 -36.17
C GLY A 305 1.84 10.42 -36.42
N TYR A 306 1.17 11.29 -35.70
CA TYR A 306 1.40 12.73 -35.74
C TYR A 306 1.97 13.20 -34.41
N VAL A 307 3.07 13.94 -34.44
CA VAL A 307 3.56 14.72 -33.30
C VAL A 307 2.95 16.12 -33.41
N TYR A 308 2.25 16.55 -32.36
CA TYR A 308 1.65 17.88 -32.29
C TYR A 308 2.39 18.74 -31.26
N ILE A 309 2.52 20.03 -31.58
CA ILE A 309 3.05 21.07 -30.70
C ILE A 309 1.95 22.11 -30.53
N ILE A 310 1.50 22.28 -29.29
CA ILE A 310 0.36 23.14 -28.97
C ILE A 310 0.67 24.03 -27.77
N SER A 311 0.04 25.20 -27.70
CA SER A 311 0.11 26.08 -26.54
C SER A 311 -1.26 26.63 -26.18
N ASN A 312 -1.39 27.19 -24.98
CA ASN A 312 -2.61 27.83 -24.54
C ASN A 312 -2.26 29.05 -23.71
N VAL A 313 -2.13 30.19 -24.39
CA VAL A 313 -1.67 31.45 -23.79
C VAL A 313 -2.60 31.88 -22.66
N GLY A 314 -3.91 31.71 -22.82
CA GLY A 314 -4.89 32.14 -21.82
C GLY A 314 -4.87 31.33 -20.54
N SER A 315 -4.42 30.08 -20.59
CA SER A 315 -4.38 29.19 -19.41
C SER A 315 -3.00 29.12 -18.78
N PHE A 316 -1.93 29.18 -19.58
CA PHE A 316 -0.57 28.88 -19.15
C PHE A 316 0.47 29.97 -19.45
N GLY A 317 0.09 31.06 -20.14
CA GLY A 317 1.02 32.10 -20.56
C GLY A 317 1.78 31.76 -21.85
N GLN A 318 2.75 32.59 -22.22
CA GLN A 318 3.44 32.53 -23.51
C GLN A 318 4.57 31.50 -23.58
N ASN A 319 5.12 31.10 -22.43
CA ASN A 319 6.30 30.23 -22.34
C ASN A 319 5.91 28.83 -21.86
N MET A 320 4.77 28.34 -22.33
CA MET A 320 4.28 27.01 -22.01
C MET A 320 3.78 26.30 -23.26
N ILE A 321 4.37 25.15 -23.54
CA ILE A 321 3.99 24.29 -24.64
C ILE A 321 3.63 22.89 -24.13
N LYS A 322 2.81 22.19 -24.92
CA LYS A 322 2.66 20.75 -24.83
C LYS A 322 3.15 20.13 -26.13
N ILE A 323 4.00 19.11 -25.98
CA ILE A 323 4.48 18.27 -27.07
C ILE A 323 3.91 16.88 -26.81
N GLY A 324 3.14 16.35 -27.75
CA GLY A 324 2.59 15.00 -27.64
C GLY A 324 2.44 14.37 -29.01
N MET A 325 2.02 13.11 -29.03
CA MET A 325 1.73 12.42 -30.27
C MET A 325 0.34 11.81 -30.27
N THR A 326 -0.18 11.51 -31.46
CA THR A 326 -1.43 10.80 -31.64
C THR A 326 -1.39 9.90 -32.87
N ARG A 327 -2.09 8.78 -32.80
CA ARG A 327 -2.25 7.84 -33.92
C ARG A 327 -3.57 8.02 -34.68
N ARG A 328 -4.35 9.04 -34.33
CA ARG A 328 -5.63 9.32 -35.00
C ARG A 328 -5.42 9.68 -36.46
N LEU A 329 -6.44 9.42 -37.28
CA LEU A 329 -6.41 9.79 -38.69
C LEU A 329 -6.44 11.33 -38.85
N ASP A 330 -7.28 12.00 -38.06
CA ASP A 330 -7.30 13.46 -37.92
C ASP A 330 -6.65 13.87 -36.57
N PRO A 331 -5.41 14.38 -36.58
CA PRO A 331 -4.74 14.82 -35.36
C PRO A 331 -5.37 16.05 -34.71
N LEU A 332 -6.11 16.89 -35.46
CA LEU A 332 -6.76 18.08 -34.91
C LEU A 332 -7.94 17.74 -34.00
N ASP A 333 -8.61 16.61 -34.23
CA ASP A 333 -9.63 16.10 -33.31
C ASP A 333 -9.05 15.81 -31.92
N ARG A 334 -7.84 15.23 -31.84
CA ARG A 334 -7.16 15.01 -30.56
C ARG A 334 -6.85 16.33 -29.86
N VAL A 335 -6.37 17.33 -30.59
CA VAL A 335 -6.08 18.66 -30.01
C VAL A 335 -7.35 19.32 -29.47
N ARG A 336 -8.47 19.23 -30.20
CA ARG A 336 -9.77 19.74 -29.75
C ARG A 336 -10.23 19.09 -28.44
N GLU A 337 -10.15 17.76 -28.37
CA GLU A 337 -10.52 17.00 -27.15
C GLU A 337 -9.65 17.37 -25.94
N LEU A 338 -8.36 17.64 -26.15
CA LEU A 338 -7.46 18.10 -25.09
C LEU A 338 -7.86 19.48 -24.57
N GLY A 339 -8.35 20.37 -25.44
CA GLY A 339 -8.85 21.69 -25.07
C GLY A 339 -10.12 21.62 -24.22
N ASP A 340 -11.08 20.79 -24.61
CA ASP A 340 -12.39 20.71 -23.93
C ASP A 340 -12.30 20.07 -22.53
N ALA A 341 -11.26 19.27 -22.28
CA ALA A 341 -11.19 18.44 -21.08
C ALA A 341 -10.91 19.21 -19.78
N SER A 342 -10.21 20.35 -19.81
CA SER A 342 -9.67 20.96 -18.57
C SER A 342 -9.14 22.40 -18.67
N VAL A 343 -9.27 23.10 -19.81
CA VAL A 343 -8.75 24.47 -19.96
C VAL A 343 -9.82 25.47 -20.43
N PRO A 344 -9.78 26.73 -19.96
CA PRO A 344 -10.79 27.75 -20.30
C PRO A 344 -10.76 28.24 -21.74
N PHE A 345 -9.66 28.04 -22.47
CA PHE A 345 -9.49 28.45 -23.86
C PHE A 345 -9.02 27.27 -24.69
N ARG A 346 -9.29 27.28 -26.00
CA ARG A 346 -8.72 26.27 -26.91
C ARG A 346 -7.21 26.37 -27.04
N PHE A 347 -6.58 25.25 -27.42
CA PHE A 347 -5.17 25.23 -27.75
C PHE A 347 -4.92 25.84 -29.13
N ASP A 348 -3.87 26.65 -29.21
CA ASP A 348 -3.25 27.06 -30.46
C ASP A 348 -2.35 25.92 -30.97
N VAL A 349 -2.44 25.61 -32.26
CA VAL A 349 -1.63 24.60 -32.92
C VAL A 349 -0.45 25.27 -33.60
N HIS A 350 0.76 24.91 -33.18
CA HIS A 350 2.00 25.43 -33.77
C HIS A 350 2.49 24.54 -34.91
N ALA A 351 2.40 23.23 -34.73
CA ALA A 351 2.72 22.26 -35.77
C ALA A 351 2.05 20.91 -35.52
N VAL A 352 1.83 20.20 -36.61
CA VAL A 352 1.38 18.81 -36.65
C VAL A 352 2.22 18.08 -37.69
N ILE A 353 3.04 17.15 -37.24
CA ILE A 353 4.09 16.54 -38.06
C ILE A 353 3.82 15.06 -38.16
N PHE A 354 3.54 14.58 -39.38
CA PHE A 354 3.48 13.15 -39.63
C PHE A 354 4.88 12.55 -39.58
N SER A 355 5.03 11.41 -38.91
CA SER A 355 6.26 10.63 -38.89
C SER A 355 5.94 9.14 -38.90
N GLU A 356 6.70 8.37 -39.66
CA GLU A 356 6.67 6.89 -39.60
C GLU A 356 7.22 6.37 -38.26
N ASP A 357 8.02 7.20 -37.56
CA ASP A 357 8.46 6.98 -36.19
C ASP A 357 8.14 8.21 -35.31
N ALA A 358 6.85 8.45 -35.08
CA ALA A 358 6.37 9.53 -34.22
C ALA A 358 6.83 9.34 -32.76
N VAL A 359 6.93 8.09 -32.29
CA VAL A 359 7.44 7.77 -30.95
C VAL A 359 8.90 8.20 -30.80
N GLY A 360 9.75 7.95 -31.80
CA GLY A 360 11.14 8.39 -31.80
C GLY A 360 11.27 9.91 -31.84
N LEU A 361 10.50 10.57 -32.70
CA LEU A 361 10.51 12.04 -32.82
C LEU A 361 10.05 12.73 -31.53
N GLU A 362 8.94 12.27 -30.95
CA GLU A 362 8.41 12.80 -29.69
C GLU A 362 9.39 12.59 -28.53
N GLY A 363 9.97 11.39 -28.43
CA GLY A 363 10.98 11.08 -27.43
C GLY A 363 12.24 11.96 -27.54
N ALA A 364 12.67 12.27 -28.76
CA ALA A 364 13.82 13.15 -29.00
C ALA A 364 13.53 14.59 -28.53
N LEU A 365 12.36 15.14 -28.87
CA LEU A 365 11.94 16.46 -28.38
C LEU A 365 11.82 16.49 -26.85
N HIS A 366 11.23 15.45 -26.27
CA HIS A 366 11.08 15.28 -24.83
C HIS A 366 12.42 15.22 -24.08
N ALA A 367 13.45 14.65 -24.70
CA ALA A 367 14.79 14.61 -24.17
C ALA A 367 15.47 15.98 -24.28
N ALA A 368 15.32 16.67 -25.42
CA ALA A 368 15.87 18.01 -25.62
C ALA A 368 15.32 19.03 -24.63
N PHE A 369 14.04 18.92 -24.26
CA PHE A 369 13.38 19.78 -23.28
C PHE A 369 13.30 19.17 -21.87
N ALA A 370 14.05 18.11 -21.55
CA ALA A 370 13.93 17.40 -20.27
C ALA A 370 14.13 18.31 -19.04
N GLU A 371 15.11 19.21 -19.07
CA GLU A 371 15.37 20.17 -17.99
C GLU A 371 14.28 21.24 -17.87
N HIS A 372 13.53 21.49 -18.94
CA HIS A 372 12.45 22.47 -19.02
C HIS A 372 11.07 21.86 -18.69
N ARG A 373 11.01 20.59 -18.25
CA ARG A 373 9.74 19.95 -17.86
C ARG A 373 9.08 20.68 -16.70
N VAL A 374 7.78 20.91 -16.85
CA VAL A 374 6.94 21.48 -15.79
C VAL A 374 6.74 20.46 -14.67
N ASN A 375 6.38 19.23 -15.04
CA ASN A 375 6.14 18.16 -14.07
C ASN A 375 7.36 17.24 -13.99
N LYS A 376 8.10 17.34 -12.87
CA LYS A 376 9.30 16.54 -12.59
C LYS A 376 9.01 15.19 -11.93
N VAL A 377 7.75 14.95 -11.54
CA VAL A 377 7.32 13.72 -10.85
C VAL A 377 6.59 12.79 -11.82
N ASN A 378 5.60 13.32 -12.55
CA ASN A 378 4.86 12.59 -13.57
C ASN A 378 5.31 13.03 -14.97
N LEU A 379 6.29 12.30 -15.52
CA LEU A 379 6.90 12.60 -16.82
C LEU A 379 5.95 12.41 -18.01
N ARG A 380 4.79 11.75 -17.83
CA ARG A 380 3.73 11.63 -18.84
C ARG A 380 2.90 12.92 -18.98
N ARG A 381 3.12 13.92 -18.12
CA ARG A 381 2.54 15.26 -18.27
C ARG A 381 3.53 16.12 -19.05
N GLU A 382 3.36 16.11 -20.36
CA GLU A 382 4.33 16.57 -21.36
C GLU A 382 4.24 18.09 -21.61
N TYR A 383 4.25 18.86 -20.52
CA TYR A 383 4.30 20.31 -20.58
C TYR A 383 5.72 20.79 -20.29
N PHE A 384 6.17 21.78 -21.06
CA PHE A 384 7.53 22.30 -21.01
C PHE A 384 7.53 23.82 -20.97
N TYR A 385 8.44 24.39 -20.17
CA TYR A 385 8.75 25.81 -20.16
C TYR A 385 9.59 26.16 -21.39
N ALA A 386 8.92 26.42 -22.50
CA ALA A 386 9.54 26.80 -23.77
C ALA A 386 8.54 27.57 -24.62
N THR A 387 9.06 28.28 -25.62
CA THR A 387 8.31 29.00 -26.63
C THR A 387 8.15 28.17 -27.91
N PRO A 388 7.14 28.44 -28.74
CA PRO A 388 7.03 27.78 -30.05
C PRO A 388 8.28 27.96 -30.91
N ALA A 389 8.93 29.11 -30.87
CA ALA A 389 10.16 29.36 -31.64
C ALA A 389 11.30 28.42 -31.23
N GLU A 390 11.50 28.19 -29.93
CA GLU A 390 12.55 27.27 -29.43
C GLU A 390 12.30 25.83 -29.88
N VAL A 391 11.04 25.39 -29.91
CA VAL A 391 10.69 24.04 -30.37
C VAL A 391 10.94 23.87 -31.85
N ARG A 392 10.61 24.89 -32.66
CA ARG A 392 10.90 24.90 -34.10
C ARG A 392 12.39 24.76 -34.35
N ASP A 393 13.21 25.51 -33.62
CA ASP A 393 14.67 25.49 -33.78
C ASP A 393 15.26 24.13 -33.40
N GLU A 394 14.72 23.49 -32.36
CA GLU A 394 15.14 22.14 -31.97
C GLU A 394 14.66 21.08 -32.96
N LEU A 395 13.43 21.19 -33.42
CA LEU A 395 12.85 20.31 -34.43
C LEU A 395 13.61 20.38 -35.76
N ALA A 396 14.06 21.57 -36.17
CA ALA A 396 14.88 21.75 -37.38
C ALA A 396 16.23 21.01 -37.28
N LYS A 397 16.79 20.86 -36.08
CA LYS A 397 18.02 20.06 -35.87
C LYS A 397 17.74 18.55 -35.96
N ILE A 398 16.58 18.12 -35.48
CA ILE A 398 16.21 16.69 -35.40
C ILE A 398 15.69 16.17 -36.74
N ALA A 399 14.78 16.88 -37.39
CA ALA A 399 14.06 16.45 -38.58
C ALA A 399 14.55 17.10 -39.90
N GLY A 400 15.50 18.03 -39.82
CA GLY A 400 16.00 18.77 -40.98
C GLY A 400 15.06 19.89 -41.47
N GLN A 401 15.29 20.40 -42.68
CA GLN A 401 14.56 21.54 -43.26
C GLN A 401 13.17 21.20 -43.84
N HIS A 402 12.64 20.00 -43.60
CA HIS A 402 11.34 19.56 -44.17
C HIS A 402 10.13 19.92 -43.31
N LEU A 403 10.20 21.03 -42.56
CA LEU A 403 9.07 21.62 -41.86
C LEU A 403 8.16 22.30 -42.88
N LEU A 404 7.08 21.62 -43.27
CA LEU A 404 6.16 22.12 -44.27
C LEU A 404 5.32 23.30 -43.74
N GLU A 405 4.91 23.30 -42.47
CA GLU A 405 4.15 24.40 -41.85
C GLU A 405 4.42 24.48 -40.34
N TYR A 406 4.88 25.64 -39.86
CA TYR A 406 5.07 25.93 -38.43
C TYR A 406 4.62 27.36 -38.12
N HIS A 407 3.80 27.53 -37.09
CA HIS A 407 3.32 28.82 -36.63
C HIS A 407 3.98 29.20 -35.31
N ASP A 408 4.86 30.20 -35.34
CA ASP A 408 5.61 30.62 -34.14
C ASP A 408 4.76 31.45 -33.16
N ILE A 409 3.75 32.14 -33.69
CA ILE A 409 2.95 33.08 -32.94
C ILE A 409 1.57 32.46 -32.69
N PRO A 410 1.18 32.21 -31.42
CA PRO A 410 -0.16 31.71 -31.11
C PRO A 410 -1.23 32.75 -31.50
N GLU A 411 -2.35 32.30 -32.06
CA GLU A 411 -3.48 33.16 -32.43
C GLU A 411 -4.36 33.54 -31.24
N ALA A 412 -4.47 32.67 -30.24
CA ALA A 412 -5.14 32.88 -28.96
C ALA A 412 -6.47 33.65 -29.10
N LEU A 413 -7.29 33.30 -30.10
CA LEU A 413 -8.40 34.13 -30.58
C LEU A 413 -9.41 34.43 -29.47
N GLU A 414 -9.85 33.38 -28.75
CA GLU A 414 -10.83 33.50 -27.65
C GLU A 414 -10.28 34.35 -26.49
N TRP A 415 -9.00 34.18 -26.17
CA TRP A 415 -8.35 34.92 -25.08
C TRP A 415 -8.17 36.41 -25.43
N ARG A 416 -7.74 36.72 -26.67
CA ARG A 416 -7.63 38.11 -27.16
C ARG A 416 -8.99 38.79 -27.22
N ALA A 417 -10.01 38.09 -27.73
CA ALA A 417 -11.38 38.58 -27.75
C ALA A 417 -11.94 38.85 -26.34
N SER A 418 -11.48 38.10 -25.34
CA SER A 418 -11.85 38.29 -23.93
C SER A 418 -11.13 39.46 -23.24
N GLY A 419 -10.35 40.27 -23.98
CA GLY A 419 -9.63 41.42 -23.45
C GLY A 419 -8.26 41.09 -22.85
N GLY A 420 -7.71 39.90 -23.15
CA GLY A 420 -6.36 39.52 -22.74
C GLY A 420 -5.31 40.51 -23.26
N LYS A 421 -4.59 41.18 -22.35
CA LYS A 421 -3.38 41.92 -22.69
C LYS A 421 -2.22 40.94 -22.72
N ALA A 422 -1.43 40.94 -23.80
CA ALA A 422 -0.11 40.29 -23.78
C ALA A 422 0.65 40.86 -22.59
N ALA A 423 1.02 40.02 -21.63
CA ALA A 423 1.96 40.43 -20.59
C ALA A 423 3.24 40.82 -21.32
N VAL A 424 3.48 42.12 -21.45
CA VAL A 424 4.75 42.68 -21.86
C VAL A 424 5.69 42.46 -20.69
N ASP A 425 6.79 41.74 -20.95
CA ASP A 425 8.00 41.56 -20.14
C ASP A 425 7.90 41.88 -18.64
N SER A 426 7.80 40.85 -17.82
CA SER A 426 8.06 40.95 -16.39
C SER A 426 9.57 40.76 -16.11
N GLU A 427 10.39 41.71 -16.53
CA GLU A 427 11.55 42.11 -15.73
C GLU A 427 11.02 42.89 -14.52
N GLN A 428 10.53 42.19 -13.49
CA GLN A 428 10.39 42.72 -12.12
C GLN A 428 9.86 41.61 -11.20
N PHE A 429 10.77 40.74 -10.76
CA PHE A 429 10.68 40.16 -9.42
C PHE A 429 12.10 40.11 -8.84
N VAL A 430 12.54 41.27 -8.35
CA VAL A 430 13.45 41.36 -7.22
C VAL A 430 12.57 41.66 -6.01
N GLY A 431 12.61 40.78 -5.01
CA GLY A 431 11.87 40.89 -3.76
C GLY A 431 11.86 39.57 -3.00
#